data_AF-A0A920HJJ8-F1
#
_entry.id   AF-A0A920HJJ8-F1
#
_cell.length_a   1.000
_cell.length_b   1.000
_cell.length_c   1.000
_cell.angle_alpha   90.00
_cell.angle_beta   90.00
_cell.angle_gamma   90.00
#
_symmetry.space_group_name_H-M   'P 1'
#
loop_
_entity.id
_entity.type
_entity.pdbx_description
1 polymer ?
#
loop_
_entity_poly.entity_id
_entity_poly.type
_entity_poly.pdbx_seq_one_letter_code
_entity_poly.pdbx_strand_id
1 'polypeptide(L)' 'MIQFFWQFPHFWAIGWVSYDDYERAGFKMLPTGKRDNSTAFQIVFYTIWMILVSTSSIF' A
#
# COMPACT_ATOMS: atom_id res chain seq x y z
N MET A 1 -12.79 -10.32 8.23
CA MET A 1 -11.77 -9.37 8.74
C MET A 1 -10.53 -9.34 7.87
N ILE A 2 -9.86 -10.47 7.59
CA ILE A 2 -8.63 -10.51 6.77
C ILE A 2 -8.78 -9.88 5.37
N GLN A 3 -9.93 -10.09 4.71
CA GLN A 3 -10.25 -9.53 3.38
C GLN A 3 -10.27 -8.00 3.34
N PHE A 4 -10.69 -7.34 4.42
CA PHE A 4 -10.75 -5.89 4.48
C PHE A 4 -9.34 -5.28 4.65
N PHE A 5 -8.49 -5.93 5.45
CA PHE A 5 -7.11 -5.50 5.64
C PHE A 5 -6.22 -5.74 4.41
N TRP A 6 -6.53 -6.76 3.61
CA TRP A 6 -5.78 -7.09 2.38
C TRP A 6 -6.01 -6.09 1.22
N GLN A 7 -7.10 -5.34 1.25
CA GLN A 7 -7.44 -4.34 0.22
C GLN A 7 -6.58 -3.07 0.32
N PHE A 8 -6.18 -2.66 1.53
CA PHE A 8 -5.39 -1.44 1.75
C PHE A 8 -4.01 -1.44 1.08
N PRO A 9 -3.16 -2.48 1.19
CA PRO A 9 -1.86 -2.47 0.55
C PRO A 9 -1.96 -2.48 -0.98
N HIS A 10 -2.98 -3.13 -1.56
CA HIS A 10 -3.28 -3.04 -2.99
C HIS A 10 -3.61 -1.59 -3.39
N PHE A 11 -4.48 -0.92 -2.62
CA PHE A 11 -4.87 0.45 -2.90
C PHE A 11 -3.70 1.43 -2.77
N TRP A 12 -2.85 1.25 -1.75
CA TRP A 12 -1.65 2.07 -1.57
C TRP A 12 -0.59 1.83 -2.64
N ALA A 13 -0.44 0.61 -3.16
CA ALA A 13 0.46 0.32 -4.27
C ALA A 13 0.00 1.00 -5.57
N ILE A 14 -1.31 0.98 -5.86
CA ILE A 14 -1.89 1.67 -7.02
C ILE A 14 -1.74 3.19 -6.87
N GLY A 15 -2.06 3.73 -5.69
CA GLY A 15 -1.89 5.15 -5.37
C GLY A 15 -0.42 5.61 -5.41
N TRP A 16 0.53 4.69 -5.22
CA TRP A 16 1.97 4.97 -5.37
C TRP A 16 2.39 5.08 -6.84
N VAL A 17 1.94 4.15 -7.70
CA VAL A 17 2.23 4.18 -9.14
C VAL A 17 1.57 5.38 -9.82
N SER A 18 0.32 5.67 -9.47
CA SER A 18 -0.45 6.79 -10.01
C SER A 18 -0.32 8.07 -9.17
N TYR A 19 0.70 8.17 -8.32
CA TYR A 19 0.88 9.34 -7.43
C TYR A 19 0.90 10.66 -8.20
N ASP A 20 1.64 10.73 -9.32
CA ASP A 20 1.79 11.96 -10.11
C ASP A 20 0.45 12.37 -10.78
N ASP A 21 -0.43 11.41 -11.06
CA ASP A 21 -1.76 11.67 -11.60
C ASP A 21 -2.70 12.20 -10.51
N TYR A 22 -2.66 11.58 -9.33
CA TYR A 22 -3.46 11.99 -8.18
C TYR A 22 -3.01 13.34 -7.63
N GLU A 23 -1.70 13.61 -7.56
CA GLU A 23 -1.16 14.90 -7.14
C GLU A 23 -1.55 16.03 -8.11
N ARG A 24 -1.49 15.78 -9.43
CA ARG A 24 -2.00 16.74 -10.43
C ARG A 24 -3.51 16.99 -10.33
N ALA A 25 -4.27 15.98 -9.92
CA ALA A 25 -5.70 16.09 -9.66
C ALA A 25 -6.03 16.71 -8.28
N GLY A 26 -5.02 17.02 -7.45
CA GLY A 26 -5.19 17.60 -6.11
C GLY A 26 -5.56 16.59 -5.02
N PHE A 27 -5.48 15.29 -5.29
CA PHE A 27 -5.80 14.23 -4.34
C PHE A 27 -4.54 13.64 -3.68
N LYS A 28 -4.57 13.50 -2.35
CA LYS A 28 -3.51 12.82 -1.58
C LYS A 28 -3.95 11.40 -1.25
N MET A 29 -3.48 10.43 -2.02
CA MET A 29 -3.79 9.00 -1.81
C MET A 29 -2.81 8.26 -0.88
N LEU A 30 -1.64 8.84 -0.61
CA LEU A 30 -0.64 8.20 0.23
C LEU A 30 -0.89 8.46 1.72
N PRO A 31 -0.64 7.49 2.61
CA PRO A 31 -0.89 7.63 4.06
C PRO A 31 -0.08 8.77 4.70
N THR A 32 1.06 9.13 4.11
CA THR A 32 1.95 10.23 4.52
C THR A 32 1.77 11.50 3.69
N GLY A 33 0.94 11.47 2.64
CA GLY A 33 0.66 12.61 1.78
C GLY A 33 1.83 13.08 0.90
N LYS A 34 2.93 12.30 0.81
CA LYS A 34 4.10 12.56 -0.04
C LYS A 34 4.66 11.26 -0.62
N ARG A 35 5.12 11.29 -1.87
CA ARG A 35 5.86 10.18 -2.49
C ARG A 35 7.31 10.16 -2.01
N ASP A 36 7.51 9.72 -0.77
CA ASP A 36 8.85 9.55 -0.19
C ASP A 36 9.26 8.08 -0.09
N ASN A 37 10.54 7.78 -0.26
CA ASN A 37 11.08 6.40 -0.26
C ASN A 37 10.70 5.63 1.01
N SER A 38 10.53 6.33 2.15
CA SER A 38 10.04 5.77 3.40
C SER A 38 8.61 5.20 3.31
N THR A 39 7.73 5.88 2.58
CA THR A 39 6.35 5.45 2.36
C THR A 39 6.29 4.28 1.37
N ALA A 40 7.12 4.30 0.33
CA ALA A 40 7.31 3.16 -0.58
C ALA A 40 7.75 1.92 0.20
N PHE A 41 8.74 2.10 1.09
CA PHE A 41 9.27 1.02 1.92
C PHE A 41 8.21 0.47 2.87
N GLN A 42 7.41 1.33 3.51
CA GLN A 42 6.29 0.89 4.35
C GLN A 42 5.27 0.06 3.58
N ILE A 43 4.88 0.49 2.38
CA ILE A 43 3.89 -0.23 1.53
C ILE A 43 4.44 -1.59 1.12
N VAL A 44 5.69 -1.65 0.65
CA VAL A 44 6.34 -2.91 0.25
C VAL A 44 6.54 -3.83 1.45
N PHE A 45 6.99 -3.30 2.58
CA PHE A 45 7.18 -4.06 3.81
C PHE A 45 5.85 -4.65 4.32
N TYR A 46 4.78 -3.86 4.34
CA TYR A 46 3.43 -4.35 4.68
C TYR A 46 2.95 -5.42 3.70
N THR A 47 3.24 -5.27 2.41
CA THR A 47 2.84 -6.24 1.39
C THR A 47 3.58 -7.56 1.57
N ILE A 48 4.90 -7.55 1.82
CA ILE A 48 5.70 -8.75 2.09
C ILE A 48 5.20 -9.43 3.38
N TRP A 49 4.97 -8.65 4.44
CA TRP A 49 4.45 -9.17 5.70
C TRP A 49 3.08 -9.84 5.51
N MET A 50 2.21 -9.23 4.71
CA MET A 50 0.89 -9.76 4.40
C MET A 50 0.96 -11.02 3.54
N ILE A 51 1.89 -11.11 2.58
CA ILE A 51 2.14 -12.33 1.81
C ILE A 51 2.58 -13.45 2.75
N LEU A 52 3.52 -13.18 3.65
CA LEU A 52 3.99 -14.14 4.65
C LEU A 52 2.86 -14.63 5.57
N VAL A 53 2.00 -13.73 6.05
CA VAL A 53 0.82 -14.10 6.86
C VAL A 53 -0.18 -14.93 6.06
N SER A 54 -0.38 -14.59 4.78
CA SER A 54 -1.29 -15.33 3.89
C SER A 54 -0.79 -16.73 3.60
N THR A 55 0.53 -16.93 3.40
CA THR A 55 1.11 -18.25 3.16
C THR A 55 1.36 -19.02 4.45
N SER A 56 1.56 -18.36 5.59
CA SER A 56 1.68 -19.03 6.90
C SER A 56 0.35 -19.58 7.42
N SER A 57 -0.78 -19.16 6.86
CA SER A 57 -2.11 -19.69 7.17
C SER A 57 -2.38 -21.04 6.50
N ILE A 58 -1.39 -21.94 6.54
CA ILE A 58 -1.46 -23.34 6.07
C ILE A 58 -1.45 -24.35 7.25
N PHE A 59 -1.48 -23.87 8.51
CA PHE A 59 -1.78 -24.72 9.68
C PHE A 59 -2.83 -24.09 10.59
#